data_AF-A0A8T5GUU7-F1
#
_entry.id   AF-A0A8T5GUU7-F1
#
_cell.length_a   1.000
_cell.length_b   1.000
_cell.length_c   1.000
_cell.angle_alpha   90.00
_cell.angle_beta   90.00
_cell.angle_gamma   90.00
#
_symmetry.space_group_name_H-M   'P 1'
#
loop_
_entity.id
_entity.type
_entity.pdbx_description
1 polymer ?
#
loop_
_entity_poly.entity_id
_entity_poly.type
_entity_poly.pdbx_seq_one_letter_code
_entity_poly.pdbx_strand_id
1 'polypeptide(L)'
;MFLLLNLAVLAPLSTGGVQDAVDETFATYTKDTACANDDCTEAEADWAVSTSQRDYSAWTISNLDDMMANGSEPTYEEIGPFTYDI
;
A
#
# COMPACT_ATOMS: atom_id res chain seq x y z
N MET A 1 -40.21 -30.11 19.96
CA MET A 1 -40.59 -28.95 19.14
C MET A 1 -39.33 -28.47 18.42
N PHE A 2 -39.16 -28.75 17.13
CA PHE A 2 -38.03 -28.23 16.34
C PHE A 2 -38.47 -26.91 15.71
N LEU A 3 -37.83 -25.80 16.11
CA LEU A 3 -37.99 -24.50 15.46
C LEU A 3 -37.21 -24.51 14.15
N LEU A 4 -37.92 -24.56 13.02
CA LEU A 4 -37.31 -24.33 11.70
C LEU A 4 -37.05 -22.83 11.54
N LEU A 5 -35.80 -22.42 11.79
CA LEU A 5 -35.34 -21.05 11.56
C LEU A 5 -35.09 -20.86 10.06
N ASN A 6 -35.91 -20.03 9.41
CA ASN A 6 -35.77 -19.76 7.98
C ASN A 6 -34.61 -18.76 7.77
N LEU A 7 -33.38 -19.28 7.56
CA LEU A 7 -32.17 -18.46 7.39
C LEU A 7 -32.27 -17.45 6.23
N ALA A 8 -33.08 -17.72 5.21
CA ALA A 8 -33.30 -16.83 4.08
C ALA A 8 -34.03 -15.52 4.46
N VAL A 9 -34.79 -15.52 5.56
CA VAL A 9 -35.46 -14.31 6.08
C VAL A 9 -34.51 -13.50 6.98
N LEU A 10 -33.50 -14.13 7.57
CA LEU A 10 -32.48 -13.46 8.41
C LEU A 10 -31.31 -12.90 7.60
N ALA A 11 -31.05 -13.43 6.41
CA ALA A 11 -29.94 -12.99 5.56
C ALA A 11 -29.98 -11.48 5.19
N PRO A 12 -31.13 -10.87 4.82
CA PRO A 12 -31.20 -9.44 4.49
C PRO A 12 -31.04 -8.51 5.70
N LEU A 13 -31.42 -8.97 6.90
CA LEU A 13 -31.25 -8.20 8.15
C LEU A 13 -29.78 -8.11 8.57
N SER A 14 -28.98 -9.11 8.20
CA SER A 14 -27.54 -9.15 8.46
C SER A 14 -26.75 -8.25 7.50
N THR A 15 -27.16 -8.15 6.23
CA THR A 15 -26.39 -7.40 5.22
C THR A 15 -26.75 -5.91 5.13
N GLY A 16 -27.97 -5.51 5.50
CA GLY A 16 -28.39 -4.10 5.42
C GLY A 16 -27.72 -3.20 6.47
N GLY A 17 -27.62 -3.66 7.72
CA GLY A 17 -27.02 -2.86 8.80
C GLY A 17 -25.49 -2.80 8.77
N VAL A 18 -24.83 -3.74 8.08
CA VAL A 18 -23.36 -3.73 7.93
C VAL A 18 -22.94 -2.60 7.01
N GLN A 19 -23.68 -2.33 5.93
CA GLN A 19 -23.35 -1.26 5.00
C GLN A 19 -23.49 0.12 5.66
N ASP A 20 -24.57 0.34 6.39
CA ASP A 20 -24.78 1.58 7.16
C ASP A 20 -23.73 1.77 8.27
N ALA A 21 -23.36 0.70 8.98
CA ALA A 21 -22.32 0.76 10.01
C ALA A 21 -20.92 1.00 9.41
N VAL A 22 -20.63 0.45 8.24
CA VAL A 22 -19.42 0.72 7.47
C VAL A 22 -19.41 2.19 7.02
N ASP A 23 -20.48 2.67 6.39
CA ASP A 23 -20.56 4.06 5.93
C ASP A 23 -20.45 5.05 7.09
N GLU A 24 -21.08 4.78 8.24
CA GLU A 24 -20.92 5.59 9.45
C GLU A 24 -19.49 5.57 9.99
N THR A 25 -18.87 4.39 10.06
CA THR A 25 -17.50 4.23 10.57
C THR A 25 -16.50 4.93 9.66
N PHE A 26 -16.61 4.75 8.34
CA PHE A 26 -15.65 5.26 7.37
C PHE A 26 -15.92 6.70 6.90
N ALA A 27 -17.09 7.28 7.23
CA ALA A 27 -17.41 8.68 6.90
C ALA A 27 -16.42 9.67 7.52
N THR A 28 -15.92 9.38 8.72
CA THR A 28 -14.97 10.26 9.43
C THR A 28 -13.64 9.59 9.74
N TYR A 29 -13.51 8.26 9.61
CA TYR A 29 -12.30 7.51 9.96
C TYR A 29 -11.02 8.13 9.43
N THR A 30 -10.99 8.55 8.15
CA THR A 30 -9.81 9.18 7.56
C THR A 30 -9.46 10.51 8.23
N LYS A 31 -10.46 11.32 8.58
CA LYS A 31 -10.24 12.57 9.32
C LYS A 31 -9.81 12.30 10.76
N ASP A 32 -10.45 11.35 11.41
CA ASP A 32 -10.22 11.02 12.82
C ASP A 32 -8.86 10.34 13.05
N THR A 33 -8.27 9.75 12.01
CA THR A 33 -6.95 9.09 12.07
C THR A 33 -5.83 9.92 11.47
N ALA A 34 -6.13 10.89 10.59
CA ALA A 34 -5.11 11.72 9.94
C ALA A 34 -4.84 13.05 10.65
N CYS A 35 -5.72 13.50 11.56
CA CYS A 35 -5.61 14.78 12.24
C CYS A 35 -5.18 14.59 13.70
N ALA A 36 -4.11 15.28 14.10
CA ALA A 36 -3.59 15.24 15.48
C ALA A 36 -4.40 16.10 16.45
N ASN A 37 -5.34 16.91 15.92
CA ASN A 37 -6.20 17.78 16.70
C ASN A 37 -7.62 17.91 16.10
N ASP A 38 -8.58 18.30 16.94
CA ASP A 38 -10.02 18.32 16.61
C ASP A 38 -10.37 19.28 15.45
N ASP A 39 -9.59 20.33 15.25
CA ASP A 39 -9.74 21.31 14.16
C ASP A 39 -8.89 20.96 12.91
N CYS A 40 -8.16 19.84 12.95
CA CYS A 40 -7.30 19.32 11.87
C CYS A 40 -6.33 20.36 11.28
N THR A 41 -5.80 21.25 12.11
CA THR A 41 -4.70 22.13 11.70
C THR A 41 -3.35 21.43 11.78
N GLU A 42 -3.27 20.33 12.51
CA GLU A 42 -2.10 19.46 12.63
C GLU A 42 -2.42 18.07 12.10
N ALA A 43 -1.57 17.54 11.20
CA ALA A 43 -1.68 16.16 10.74
C ALA A 43 -0.98 15.22 11.71
N GLU A 44 -1.57 14.04 11.95
CA GLU A 44 -0.93 12.94 12.67
C GLU A 44 0.40 12.59 12.01
N ALA A 45 1.44 12.31 12.80
CA ALA A 45 2.81 12.19 12.28
C ALA A 45 2.95 11.10 11.19
N ASP A 46 2.22 9.99 11.36
CA ASP A 46 2.18 8.88 10.41
C ASP A 46 1.48 9.23 9.10
N TRP A 47 0.63 10.26 9.10
CA TRP A 47 -0.04 10.80 7.91
C TRP A 47 0.67 12.05 7.35
N ALA A 48 1.43 12.76 8.19
CA ALA A 48 2.13 13.99 7.85
C ALA A 48 3.35 13.73 6.95
N VAL A 49 3.93 12.53 7.02
CA VAL A 49 5.09 12.14 6.23
C VAL A 49 4.67 11.23 5.08
N SER A 50 4.53 11.79 3.89
CA SER A 50 4.39 11.00 2.66
C SER A 50 5.74 10.58 2.08
N THR A 51 6.84 11.10 2.63
CA THR A 51 8.19 10.89 2.11
C THR A 51 8.83 9.65 2.72
N SER A 52 9.25 8.73 1.89
CA SER A 52 9.87 7.47 2.30
C SER A 52 11.18 7.24 1.57
N GLN A 53 12.17 6.73 2.30
CA GLN A 53 13.47 6.39 1.73
C GLN A 53 13.34 5.13 0.86
N ARG A 54 13.95 5.16 -0.33
CA ARG A 54 14.01 4.03 -1.26
C ARG A 54 15.42 3.89 -1.82
N ASP A 55 15.90 2.65 -1.82
CA ASP A 55 17.20 2.28 -2.36
C ASP A 55 17.02 1.60 -3.72
N TYR A 56 17.77 2.09 -4.72
CA TYR A 56 17.76 1.54 -6.07
C TYR A 56 19.17 1.09 -6.45
N SER A 57 19.28 -0.08 -7.06
CA SER A 57 20.52 -0.54 -7.71
C SER A 57 20.31 -0.61 -9.23
N ALA A 58 21.39 -0.38 -9.97
CA ALA A 58 21.45 -0.60 -11.41
C ALA A 58 22.40 -1.77 -11.71
N TRP A 59 22.20 -2.43 -12.86
CA TRP A 59 23.11 -3.45 -13.35
C TRP A 59 23.77 -2.96 -14.64
N THR A 60 25.09 -2.85 -14.64
CA THR A 60 25.88 -2.47 -15.82
C THR A 60 26.51 -3.70 -16.46
N ILE A 61 26.81 -3.63 -17.76
CA ILE A 61 27.58 -4.65 -18.46
C ILE A 61 29.05 -4.22 -18.50
N SER A 62 29.94 -5.01 -17.91
CA SER A 62 31.36 -4.67 -17.78
C SER A 62 32.23 -5.12 -18.97
N ASN A 63 31.73 -6.01 -19.83
CA ASN A 63 32.47 -6.60 -20.95
C ASN A 63 31.87 -6.28 -22.34
N LEU A 64 31.26 -5.11 -22.52
CA LEU A 64 30.57 -4.73 -23.76
C LEU A 64 31.45 -4.87 -25.02
N ASP A 65 32.69 -4.41 -24.97
CA ASP A 65 33.61 -4.48 -26.12
C ASP A 65 33.92 -5.93 -26.52
N ASP A 66 34.08 -6.82 -25.54
CA ASP A 66 34.34 -8.25 -25.77
C ASP A 66 33.10 -8.95 -26.34
N MET A 67 31.91 -8.60 -25.88
CA MET A 67 30.66 -9.09 -26.47
C MET A 67 30.54 -8.69 -27.95
N MET A 68 30.85 -7.43 -28.28
CA MET A 68 30.75 -6.93 -29.65
C MET A 68 31.82 -7.53 -30.57
N ALA A 69 33.02 -7.77 -30.05
CA ALA A 69 34.13 -8.31 -30.85
C ALA A 69 34.07 -9.84 -31.01
N ASN A 70 33.71 -10.57 -29.94
CA ASN A 70 33.90 -12.01 -29.85
C ASN A 70 32.59 -12.79 -29.61
N GLY A 71 31.45 -12.11 -29.43
CA GLY A 71 30.17 -12.76 -29.16
C GLY A 71 30.08 -13.39 -27.76
N SER A 72 30.90 -12.94 -26.82
CA SER A 72 30.91 -13.37 -25.43
C SER A 72 29.58 -13.08 -24.71
N GLU A 73 29.28 -13.84 -23.66
CA GLU A 73 28.11 -13.60 -22.80
C GLU A 73 28.29 -12.31 -21.97
N PRO A 74 27.24 -11.51 -21.71
CA PRO A 74 27.30 -10.33 -20.84
C PRO A 74 27.69 -10.68 -19.40
N THR A 75 28.63 -9.91 -18.88
CA THR A 75 29.01 -9.88 -17.46
C THR A 75 28.33 -8.69 -16.81
N TYR A 76 27.43 -8.97 -15.87
CA TYR A 76 26.70 -7.93 -15.13
C TYR A 76 27.40 -7.57 -13.83
N GLU A 77 27.52 -6.28 -13.57
CA GLU A 77 28.02 -5.71 -12.32
C GLU A 77 26.95 -4.82 -11.71
N GLU A 78 26.64 -5.03 -10.44
CA GLU A 78 25.69 -4.19 -9.70
C GLU A 78 26.36 -2.87 -9.30
N ILE A 79 25.68 -1.76 -9.56
CA ILE A 79 26.06 -0.43 -9.12
C ILE A 79 24.95 0.11 -8.22
N GLY A 80 25.31 0.44 -6.98
CA GLY A 80 24.38 0.97 -5.98
C GLY A 80 24.74 0.54 -4.56
N PRO A 81 23.81 0.72 -3.60
CA PRO A 81 22.50 1.36 -3.79
C PRO A 81 22.59 2.89 -3.92
N PHE A 82 21.64 3.46 -4.65
CA PHE A 82 21.35 4.89 -4.70
C PHE A 82 20.10 5.17 -3.88
N THR A 83 20.25 5.98 -2.83
CA THR A 83 19.18 6.32 -1.90
C THR A 83 18.46 7.59 -2.33
N TYR A 84 17.13 7.55 -2.36
CA TYR A 84 16.26 8.70 -2.61
C TYR A 84 15.18 8.83 -1.55
N ASP A 85 14.83 10.07 -1.22
CA ASP A 85 13.64 10.41 -0.45
C ASP A 85 12.50 10.72 -1.44
N ILE A 86 11.40 9.95 -1.38
CA ILE A 86 10.25 10.04 -2.30
C ILE A 86 8.97 10.28 -1.52
#